data_AF-A0A0F9E498-F1
#
_entry.id   AF-A0A0F9E498-F1
#
_cell.length_a   1.000
_cell.length_b   1.000
_cell.length_c   1.000
_cell.angle_alpha   90.00
_cell.angle_beta   90.00
_cell.angle_gamma   90.00
#
_symmetry.space_group_name_H-M   'P 1'
#
loop_
_entity.id
_entity.type
_entity.pdbx_description
1 polymer ?
#
loop_
_entity_poly.entity_id
_entity_poly.type
_entity_poly.pdbx_seq_one_letter_code
_entity_poly.pdbx_strand_id
1 'polypeptide(L)'
;MKCALLVPAWSPEEIFSSRTAGSQINYWQPLGTLYVASSLIAAGHNVKFLNGAFMTNYEIMDSLESWRPDAVGLYSTAFGWDKACLAALQIKELIPEVFVFAGGPYLVATGASALK
;
A
#
# COMPACT_ATOMS: atom_id res chain seq x y z
N MET A 1 11.08 -10.12 11.92
CA MET A 1 9.67 -10.06 11.49
C MET A 1 9.61 -9.88 9.99
N LYS A 2 8.56 -10.40 9.37
CA LYS A 2 8.20 -10.21 7.97
C LYS A 2 7.29 -8.98 7.86
N CYS A 3 7.72 -7.96 7.12
CA CYS A 3 6.95 -6.74 6.90
C CYS A 3 6.63 -6.60 5.42
N ALA A 4 5.35 -6.45 5.06
CA ALA A 4 4.97 -6.05 3.72
C ALA A 4 4.70 -4.54 3.69
N LEU A 5 5.20 -3.86 2.67
CA LEU A 5 4.83 -2.48 2.36
C LEU A 5 4.07 -2.49 1.04
N LEU A 6 2.87 -1.92 1.04
CA LEU A 6 1.89 -2.08 -0.02
C LEU A 6 1.42 -0.71 -0.53
N VAL A 7 1.51 -0.50 -1.84
CA VAL A 7 0.67 0.46 -2.57
C VAL A 7 -0.56 -0.31 -3.06
N PRO A 8 -1.79 0.01 -2.61
CA PRO A 8 -3.00 -0.68 -3.07
C PRO A 8 -3.16 -0.66 -4.59
N ALA A 9 -3.82 -1.66 -5.17
CA ALA A 9 -4.11 -1.70 -6.61
C ALA A 9 -4.97 -0.50 -7.04
N TRP A 10 -4.55 0.15 -8.12
CA TRP A 10 -5.23 1.31 -8.70
C TRP A 10 -5.18 1.26 -10.23
N SER A 11 -6.12 1.96 -10.87
CA SER A 11 -6.10 2.16 -12.32
C SER A 11 -5.88 3.65 -12.65
N PRO A 12 -5.25 3.97 -13.79
CA PRO A 12 -5.02 5.35 -14.22
C PRO A 12 -6.29 6.21 -14.23
N GLU A 13 -7.43 5.63 -14.57
CA GLU A 13 -8.74 6.27 -14.64
C GLU A 13 -9.29 6.67 -13.25
N GLU A 14 -8.73 6.12 -12.17
CA GLU A 14 -9.06 6.48 -10.80
C GLU A 14 -8.37 7.80 -10.36
N ILE A 15 -7.32 8.21 -11.08
CA ILE A 15 -6.53 9.41 -10.78
C ILE A 15 -6.71 10.50 -11.86
N PHE A 16 -6.83 10.09 -13.12
CA PHE A 16 -6.91 10.96 -14.27
C PHE A 16 -8.23 10.74 -15.03
N SER A 17 -8.67 11.77 -15.76
CA SER A 17 -9.85 11.62 -16.61
C SER A 17 -9.63 10.52 -17.66
N SER A 18 -10.67 9.75 -18.01
CA SER A 18 -10.55 8.66 -18.99
C SER A 18 -9.99 9.09 -20.35
N ARG A 19 -10.19 10.36 -20.73
CA ARG A 19 -9.66 10.94 -21.98
C ARG A 19 -8.16 11.22 -21.95
N THR A 20 -7.57 11.36 -20.76
CA THR A 20 -6.16 11.74 -20.58
C THR A 20 -5.34 10.69 -19.83
N ALA A 21 -5.99 9.74 -19.17
CA ALA A 21 -5.37 8.71 -18.34
C ALA A 21 -4.22 8.01 -19.06
N GLY A 22 -4.45 7.48 -20.28
CA GLY A 22 -3.42 6.80 -21.07
C GLY A 22 -2.18 7.64 -21.42
N SER A 23 -2.29 8.97 -21.39
CA SER A 23 -1.19 9.91 -21.71
C SER A 23 -0.53 10.54 -20.49
N GLN A 24 -1.16 10.45 -19.31
CA GLN A 24 -0.70 11.09 -18.06
C GLN A 24 -0.11 10.09 -17.06
N ILE A 25 -0.11 8.80 -17.39
CA ILE A 25 0.51 7.76 -16.56
C ILE A 25 1.99 8.07 -16.38
N ASN A 26 2.34 8.44 -15.14
CA ASN A 26 3.71 8.54 -14.69
C ASN A 26 3.84 7.68 -13.43
N TYR A 27 4.64 6.62 -13.52
CA TYR A 27 4.96 5.77 -12.38
C TYR A 27 6.09 6.42 -11.58
N TRP A 28 5.73 7.29 -10.66
CA TRP A 28 6.69 7.85 -9.71
C TRP A 28 7.18 6.77 -8.76
N GLN A 29 8.49 6.66 -8.59
CA GLN A 29 9.04 5.77 -7.58
C GLN A 29 8.53 6.23 -6.21
N PRO A 30 7.92 5.35 -5.38
CA PRO A 30 7.37 5.72 -4.08
C PRO A 30 8.50 5.85 -3.06
N LEU A 31 9.39 6.83 -3.26
CA LEU A 31 10.66 6.98 -2.53
C LEU A 31 10.44 7.02 -1.02
N GLY A 32 9.41 7.73 -0.54
CA GLY A 32 9.07 7.75 0.89
C GLY A 32 8.83 6.36 1.47
N THR A 33 8.08 5.51 0.77
CA THR A 33 7.83 4.11 1.17
C THR A 33 9.11 3.28 1.08
N LEU A 34 9.94 3.50 0.07
CA LEU A 34 11.23 2.80 -0.07
C LEU A 34 12.24 3.20 1.03
N TYR A 35 12.22 4.44 1.50
CA TYR A 35 13.00 4.85 2.68
C TYR A 35 12.53 4.13 3.95
N VAL A 36 11.22 3.98 4.16
CA VAL A 36 10.69 3.17 5.26
C VAL A 36 11.14 1.71 5.12
N ALA A 37 11.08 1.16 3.91
CA ALA A 37 11.56 -0.20 3.62
C ALA A 37 13.03 -0.36 4.02
N SER A 38 13.89 0.58 3.64
CA SER A 38 15.31 0.56 3.97
C SER A 38 15.56 0.61 5.49
N SER A 39 14.76 1.39 6.23
CA SER A 39 14.87 1.48 7.68
C SER A 39 14.46 0.18 8.37
N LEU A 40 13.40 -0.47 7.88
CA LEU A 40 12.96 -1.78 8.38
C LEU A 40 14.01 -2.87 8.09
N ILE A 41 14.63 -2.85 6.90
CA ILE A 41 15.73 -3.75 6.54
C ILE A 41 16.93 -3.52 7.47
N ALA A 42 17.32 -2.26 7.71
CA ALA A 42 18.43 -1.91 8.60
C ALA A 42 18.18 -2.36 10.06
N ALA A 43 16.91 -2.39 10.49
CA ALA A 43 16.50 -2.93 11.79
C ALA A 43 16.45 -4.48 11.84
N GLY A 44 16.81 -5.18 10.76
CA GLY A 44 16.84 -6.64 10.70
C GLY A 44 15.51 -7.32 10.35
N HIS A 45 14.55 -6.57 9.80
CA HIS A 45 13.29 -7.15 9.31
C HIS A 45 13.44 -7.66 7.86
N ASN A 46 12.67 -8.70 7.52
CA ASN A 46 12.53 -9.16 6.14
C ASN A 46 11.39 -8.38 5.49
N VAL A 47 11.68 -7.63 4.44
CA VAL A 47 10.73 -6.67 3.85
C VAL A 47 10.35 -7.08 2.43
N LYS A 48 9.04 -7.11 2.16
CA LYS A 48 8.50 -7.27 0.80
C LYS A 48 7.77 -5.99 0.40
N PHE A 49 8.07 -5.46 -0.79
CA PHE A 49 7.35 -4.32 -1.35
C PHE A 49 6.39 -4.80 -2.44
N LEU A 50 5.12 -4.41 -2.34
CA LEU A 50 4.05 -4.77 -3.26
C LEU A 50 3.49 -3.47 -3.87
N ASN A 51 3.41 -3.41 -5.20
CA ASN A 51 3.02 -2.18 -5.88
C ASN A 51 1.82 -2.40 -6.80
N GLY A 52 0.68 -1.89 -6.38
CA GLY A 52 -0.59 -1.93 -7.10
C GLY A 52 -0.62 -1.17 -8.41
N ALA A 53 0.45 -0.44 -8.76
CA ALA A 53 0.67 0.06 -10.11
C ALA A 53 1.00 -1.04 -11.13
N PHE A 54 1.51 -2.18 -10.65
CA PHE A 54 2.00 -3.30 -11.47
C PHE A 54 1.40 -4.66 -11.07
N MET A 55 0.61 -4.69 -10.01
CA MET A 55 -0.01 -5.88 -9.46
C MET A 55 -1.51 -5.64 -9.31
N THR A 56 -2.30 -6.64 -9.68
CA THR A 56 -3.72 -6.69 -9.38
C THR A 56 -3.97 -6.90 -7.89
N ASN A 57 -5.17 -6.58 -7.42
CA ASN A 57 -5.55 -6.86 -6.03
C ASN A 57 -5.43 -8.35 -5.70
N TYR A 58 -5.77 -9.23 -6.64
CA TYR A 58 -5.65 -10.68 -6.46
C TYR A 58 -4.19 -11.11 -6.22
N GLU A 59 -3.26 -10.67 -7.07
CA GLU A 59 -1.83 -10.99 -6.92
C GLU A 59 -1.23 -10.44 -5.62
N ILE A 60 -1.69 -9.25 -5.19
CA ILE A 60 -1.32 -8.68 -3.90
C ILE A 60 -1.78 -9.58 -2.76
N MET A 61 -3.06 -9.94 -2.73
CA MET A 61 -3.64 -10.76 -1.65
C MET A 61 -3.02 -12.16 -1.62
N ASP A 62 -2.84 -12.81 -2.78
CA ASP A 62 -2.18 -14.11 -2.90
C ASP A 62 -0.73 -14.08 -2.37
N SER A 63 0.03 -13.03 -2.71
CA SER A 63 1.39 -12.84 -2.20
C SER A 63 1.42 -12.61 -0.68
N LEU A 64 0.42 -11.92 -0.11
CA LEU A 64 0.30 -11.70 1.33
C LEU A 64 -0.09 -13.01 2.06
N GLU A 65 -1.07 -13.75 1.53
CA GLU A 65 -1.50 -15.03 2.06
C GLU A 65 -0.36 -16.04 2.10
N SER A 66 0.35 -16.18 0.98
CA SER A 66 1.45 -17.13 0.84
C SER A 66 2.66 -16.77 1.69
N TRP A 67 2.97 -15.47 1.79
CA TRP A 67 4.17 -15.03 2.51
C TRP A 67 3.97 -14.89 4.02
N ARG A 68 2.73 -14.64 4.46
CA ARG A 68 2.30 -14.44 5.85
C ARG A 68 3.15 -13.40 6.58
N PRO A 69 3.02 -12.10 6.27
CA PRO A 69 3.67 -11.03 7.03
C PRO A 69 3.18 -10.96 8.47
N ASP A 70 4.04 -10.49 9.37
CA ASP A 70 3.69 -10.10 10.73
C ASP A 70 3.08 -8.68 10.75
N ALA A 71 3.48 -7.84 9.80
CA ALA A 71 2.98 -6.47 9.66
C ALA A 71 2.81 -6.05 8.20
N VAL A 72 1.76 -5.26 7.90
CA VAL A 72 1.50 -4.68 6.58
C VAL A 72 1.33 -3.17 6.68
N GLY A 73 2.18 -2.44 5.97
CA GLY A 73 2.12 -0.98 5.85
C GLY A 73 1.47 -0.56 4.54
N LEU A 74 0.38 0.20 4.62
CA LEU A 74 -0.38 0.71 3.47
C LEU A 74 0.07 2.14 3.14
N TYR A 75 0.46 2.36 1.89
CA TYR A 75 0.72 3.69 1.36
C TYR A 75 -0.55 4.29 0.76
N SER A 76 -0.85 5.55 1.09
CA SER A 76 -1.98 6.27 0.51
C SER A 76 -1.64 7.71 0.11
N THR A 77 -2.02 8.06 -1.11
CA THR A 77 -2.29 9.45 -1.54
C THR A 77 -3.73 9.82 -1.19
N ALA A 78 -4.14 11.06 -1.47
CA ALA A 78 -5.51 11.50 -1.21
C ALA A 78 -6.55 10.67 -1.98
N PHE A 79 -6.29 10.38 -3.26
CA PHE A 79 -7.18 9.58 -4.11
C PHE A 79 -7.19 8.09 -3.75
N GLY A 80 -6.14 7.61 -3.07
CA GLY A 80 -5.97 6.20 -2.73
C GLY A 80 -6.51 5.78 -1.37
N TRP A 81 -7.08 6.69 -0.57
CA TRP A 81 -7.41 6.39 0.84
C TRP A 81 -8.48 5.32 0.99
N ASP A 82 -9.57 5.41 0.24
CA ASP A 82 -10.63 4.40 0.29
C ASP A 82 -10.11 3.02 -0.14
N LYS A 83 -9.19 2.97 -1.11
CA LYS A 83 -8.51 1.73 -1.54
C LYS A 83 -7.61 1.18 -0.43
N ALA A 84 -6.89 2.04 0.29
CA ALA A 84 -6.08 1.63 1.43
C ALA A 84 -6.96 1.05 2.55
N CYS A 85 -8.10 1.68 2.86
CA CYS A 85 -9.07 1.17 3.83
C CYS A 85 -9.65 -0.20 3.42
N LEU A 86 -10.08 -0.33 2.16
CA LEU A 86 -10.58 -1.59 1.61
C LEU A 86 -9.51 -2.69 1.66
N ALA A 87 -8.28 -2.37 1.27
CA ALA A 87 -7.15 -3.31 1.38
C ALA A 87 -6.91 -3.72 2.84
N ALA A 88 -6.95 -2.78 3.79
CA ALA A 88 -6.79 -3.08 5.22
C ALA A 88 -7.84 -4.09 5.72
N LEU A 89 -9.11 -3.91 5.33
CA LEU A 89 -10.19 -4.83 5.68
C LEU A 89 -9.95 -6.23 5.10
N GLN A 90 -9.65 -6.32 3.80
CA GLN A 90 -9.36 -7.59 3.13
C GLN A 90 -8.15 -8.30 3.75
N ILE A 91 -7.09 -7.55 4.08
CA ILE A 91 -5.90 -8.08 4.73
C ILE A 91 -6.24 -8.63 6.13
N LYS A 92 -7.11 -7.95 6.88
CA LYS A 92 -7.55 -8.41 8.20
C LYS A 92 -8.46 -9.64 8.12
N GLU A 93 -9.28 -9.76 7.10
CA GLU A 93 -10.05 -11.00 6.87
C GLU A 93 -9.13 -12.18 6.53
N LEU A 94 -8.11 -11.94 5.70
CA LEU A 94 -7.16 -12.95 5.23
C LEU A 94 -6.14 -13.38 6.31
N ILE A 95 -5.66 -12.42 7.10
CA ILE A 95 -4.64 -12.61 8.14
C ILE A 95 -5.06 -11.83 9.40
N PRO A 96 -5.98 -12.36 10.23
CA PRO A 96 -6.55 -11.61 11.37
C PRO A 96 -5.52 -11.01 12.33
N GLU A 97 -4.44 -11.75 12.59
CA GLU A 97 -3.39 -11.37 13.54
C GLU A 97 -2.38 -10.35 12.99
N VAL A 98 -2.41 -10.02 11.69
CA VAL A 98 -1.39 -9.14 11.09
C VAL A 98 -1.51 -7.72 11.62
N PHE A 99 -0.39 -7.09 11.97
CA PHE A 99 -0.40 -5.69 12.36
C PHE A 99 -0.51 -4.80 11.12
N VAL A 100 -1.63 -4.08 10.97
CA VAL A 100 -1.86 -3.17 9.83
C VAL A 100 -1.59 -1.74 10.25
N PHE A 101 -0.78 -1.03 9.48
CA PHE A 101 -0.50 0.40 9.66
C PHE A 101 -0.60 1.12 8.32
N ALA A 102 -0.75 2.44 8.35
CA ALA A 102 -0.86 3.26 7.14
C ALA A 102 0.01 4.50 7.21
N GLY A 103 0.44 4.98 6.04
CA GLY A 103 1.21 6.19 5.88
C GLY A 103 1.11 6.75 4.46
N GLY A 104 1.89 7.78 4.18
CA GLY A 104 1.88 8.48 2.88
C GLY A 104 1.25 9.87 2.97
N PRO A 105 1.24 10.62 1.84
CA PRO A 105 0.89 12.03 1.83
C PRO A 105 -0.49 12.36 2.44
N TYR A 106 -1.49 11.49 2.23
CA TYR A 106 -2.81 11.72 2.80
C TYR A 106 -2.77 11.68 4.33
N LEU A 107 -2.19 10.63 4.91
CA LEU A 107 -2.09 10.46 6.36
C LEU A 107 -1.22 11.53 7.01
N VAL A 108 -0.18 12.01 6.31
CA VAL A 108 0.62 13.14 6.79
C VAL A 108 -0.24 14.42 6.87
N ALA A 109 -1.14 14.64 5.90
CA ALA A 109 -2.02 15.80 5.88
C ALA A 109 -3.19 15.70 6.88
N THR A 110 -3.78 14.53 7.05
CA THR A 110 -4.98 14.33 7.88
C THR A 110 -4.69 13.88 9.31
N GLY A 111 -3.52 13.28 9.55
CA GLY A 111 -3.15 12.68 10.83
C GLY A 111 -4.19 11.67 11.33
N ALA A 112 -4.38 11.64 12.65
CA ALA A 112 -5.30 10.71 13.32
C ALA A 112 -6.78 10.85 12.89
N SER A 113 -7.16 11.96 12.27
CA SER A 113 -8.55 12.17 11.82
C SER A 113 -8.98 11.22 10.70
N ALA A 114 -8.02 10.57 10.02
CA ALA A 114 -8.28 9.55 9.01
C ALA A 114 -8.69 8.18 9.60
N LEU A 115 -8.41 7.90 10.88
CA LEU A 115 -8.63 6.61 11.53
C LEU A 115 -10.05 6.45 12.14
N LYS A 116 -11.03 7.17 11.60
CA LYS A 116 -12.40 7.18 12.12
C LYS A 116 -13.18 5.93 11.74
#